data_AF-A0AAD8X393-F1
#
_entry.id   AF-A0AAD8X393-F1
#
_cell.length_a   1.000
_cell.length_b   1.000
_cell.length_c   1.000
_cell.angle_alpha   90.00
_cell.angle_beta   90.00
_cell.angle_gamma   90.00
#
_symmetry.space_group_name_H-M   'P 1'
#
loop_
_entity.id
_entity.type
_entity.pdbx_description
1 polymer ?
#
loop_
_entity_poly.entity_id
_entity_poly.type
_entity_poly.pdbx_seq_one_letter_code
_entity_poly.pdbx_strand_id
1 'polypeptide(L)'
;MDMMYYDIAVALEGKGIDANPKDYLTFLFLGNREVKRSGEYEPAGRPLDGSAYEMAQKARRFMIYVHSKMMIVDDEYIIVGSANINQRSMDGGGDIEIVMGSFQLHHLNTKGHVARRQVHGFRMSLWYEHLGMLHNDFLNPGSLECVRRVNKMADKYWDLYTSDELNDDLPGNLLTYPVIVTKDGTVTEVLLIDLFIFFSFRIG
;
A
#
# COMPACT_ATOMS: atom_id res chain seq x y z
N MET A 1 -3.34 -13.90 1.86
CA MET A 1 -2.58 -13.25 2.95
C MET A 1 -2.35 -14.23 4.10
N ASP A 2 -3.35 -15.04 4.46
CA ASP A 2 -3.31 -16.00 5.58
C ASP A 2 -2.04 -16.85 5.64
N MET A 3 -1.72 -17.57 4.57
CA MET A 3 -0.54 -18.45 4.53
C MET A 3 0.76 -17.71 4.88
N MET A 4 0.97 -16.50 4.33
CA MET A 4 2.19 -15.73 4.59
C MET A 4 2.27 -15.25 6.04
N TYR A 5 1.15 -14.82 6.62
CA TYR A 5 1.12 -14.39 8.02
C TYR A 5 1.25 -15.56 8.99
N TYR A 6 0.67 -16.71 8.67
CA TYR A 6 0.85 -17.95 9.41
C TYR A 6 2.34 -18.37 9.45
N ASP A 7 3.01 -18.38 8.29
CA ASP A 7 4.43 -18.74 8.21
C ASP A 7 5.31 -17.80 9.06
N ILE A 8 5.01 -16.49 9.05
CA ILE A 8 5.70 -15.51 9.90
C ILE A 8 5.43 -15.80 11.39
N ALA A 9 4.17 -16.04 11.76
CA ALA A 9 3.80 -16.31 13.15
C ALA A 9 4.50 -17.57 13.69
N VAL A 10 4.51 -18.66 12.91
CA VAL A 10 5.24 -19.90 13.24
C VAL A 10 6.74 -19.64 13.40
N ALA A 11 7.34 -18.82 12.53
CA ALA A 11 8.75 -18.48 12.63
C ALA A 11 9.07 -17.66 13.89
N LEU A 12 8.20 -16.71 14.26
CA LEU A 12 8.35 -15.91 15.48
C LEU A 12 8.22 -16.76 16.74
N GLU A 13 7.19 -17.61 16.81
CA GLU A 13 6.97 -18.54 17.91
C GLU A 13 8.15 -19.52 18.07
N GLY A 14 8.63 -20.11 16.97
CA GLY A 14 9.78 -21.01 16.96
C GLY A 14 11.09 -20.36 17.42
N LYS A 15 11.16 -19.02 17.44
CA LYS A 15 12.29 -18.25 17.98
C LYS A 15 12.02 -17.63 19.34
N GLY A 16 10.82 -17.78 19.89
CA GLY A 16 10.40 -17.15 21.14
C GLY A 16 10.38 -15.62 21.07
N ILE A 17 10.13 -15.06 19.88
CA ILE A 17 10.08 -13.61 19.65
C ILE A 17 8.63 -13.14 19.80
N ASP A 18 8.35 -12.28 20.78
CA ASP A 18 7.05 -11.61 20.91
C ASP A 18 7.00 -10.36 20.02
N ALA A 19 6.52 -10.51 18.80
CA ALA A 19 6.38 -9.42 17.83
C ALA A 19 5.05 -9.50 17.06
N ASN A 20 4.65 -8.37 16.47
CA ASN A 20 3.50 -8.34 15.58
C ASN A 20 3.92 -8.82 14.18
N PRO A 21 3.21 -9.76 13.52
CA PRO A 21 3.52 -10.16 12.15
C PRO A 21 3.56 -8.99 11.15
N LYS A 22 2.80 -7.91 11.38
CA LYS A 22 2.85 -6.67 10.57
C LYS A 22 4.18 -5.89 10.67
N ASP A 23 5.04 -6.22 11.64
CA ASP A 23 6.42 -5.69 11.71
C ASP A 23 7.34 -6.34 10.64
N TYR A 24 6.93 -7.45 10.03
CA TYR A 24 7.71 -8.22 9.04
C TYR A 24 7.06 -8.23 7.65
N LEU A 25 5.72 -8.21 7.58
CA LEU A 25 4.97 -8.14 6.33
C LEU A 25 3.77 -7.21 6.50
N THR A 26 3.69 -6.16 5.69
CA THR A 26 2.57 -5.22 5.73
C THR A 26 1.92 -5.10 4.36
N PHE A 27 0.59 -5.18 4.33
CA PHE A 27 -0.22 -4.89 3.14
C PHE A 27 -0.85 -3.52 3.29
N LEU A 28 -0.69 -2.71 2.26
CA LEU A 28 -1.14 -1.32 2.20
C LEU A 28 -1.91 -1.12 0.89
N PHE A 29 -2.76 -0.11 0.82
CA PHE A 29 -3.40 0.32 -0.42
C PHE A 29 -3.37 1.85 -0.52
N LEU A 30 -3.78 2.40 -1.67
CA LEU A 30 -3.83 3.84 -1.86
C LEU A 30 -5.27 4.37 -1.90
N GLY A 31 -5.51 5.50 -1.27
CA GLY A 31 -6.77 6.23 -1.32
C GLY A 31 -6.57 7.73 -1.20
N ASN A 32 -7.54 8.49 -1.69
CA ASN A 32 -7.55 9.94 -1.55
C ASN A 32 -8.92 10.39 -1.02
N ARG A 33 -8.92 11.53 -0.33
CA ARG A 33 -10.12 12.18 0.19
C ARG A 33 -9.93 13.69 0.18
N GLU A 34 -10.87 14.41 -0.42
CA GLU A 34 -10.72 15.83 -0.73
C GLU A 34 -11.92 16.66 -0.27
N VAL A 35 -11.68 17.72 0.49
CA VAL A 35 -12.72 18.69 0.86
C VAL A 35 -13.28 19.35 -0.39
N LYS A 36 -14.58 19.66 -0.38
CA LYS A 36 -15.19 20.42 -1.47
C LYS A 36 -14.72 21.87 -1.40
N ARG A 37 -14.19 22.41 -2.52
CA ARG A 37 -13.67 23.77 -2.58
C ARG A 37 -14.57 24.70 -3.39
N SER A 38 -14.51 25.99 -3.09
CA SER A 38 -15.22 27.01 -3.88
C SER A 38 -14.66 27.04 -5.31
N GLY A 39 -15.55 27.00 -6.31
CA GLY A 39 -15.17 26.98 -7.72
C GLY A 39 -14.83 25.61 -8.29
N GLU A 40 -15.00 24.53 -7.53
CA GLU A 40 -14.93 23.16 -8.04
C GLU A 40 -16.03 22.90 -9.10
N TYR A 41 -15.77 21.96 -10.01
CA TYR A 41 -16.75 21.51 -10.99
C TYR A 41 -18.02 20.98 -10.33
N GLU A 42 -19.17 21.46 -10.81
CA GLU A 42 -20.49 20.93 -10.41
C GLU A 42 -21.06 20.09 -11.57
N PRO A 43 -21.29 18.78 -11.36
CA PRO A 43 -21.85 17.92 -12.39
C PRO A 43 -23.31 18.28 -12.70
N ALA A 44 -23.70 18.16 -13.97
CA ALA A 44 -25.06 18.47 -14.43
C ALA A 44 -26.13 17.46 -13.94
N GLY A 45 -25.71 16.28 -13.49
CA GLY A 45 -26.59 15.22 -12.99
C GLY A 45 -26.05 14.63 -11.70
N ARG A 46 -26.93 14.00 -10.93
CA ARG A 46 -26.59 13.29 -9.69
C ARG A 46 -26.61 11.77 -9.90
N PRO A 47 -25.77 11.00 -9.18
CA PRO A 47 -25.86 9.54 -9.16
C PRO A 47 -27.24 9.05 -8.67
N LEU A 48 -27.51 7.77 -8.90
CA LEU A 48 -28.71 7.11 -8.38
C LEU A 48 -28.71 7.08 -6.85
N ASP A 49 -29.84 7.40 -6.24
CA ASP A 49 -30.00 7.42 -4.78
C ASP A 49 -29.71 6.03 -4.18
N GLY A 50 -28.89 5.98 -3.12
CA GLY A 50 -28.43 4.76 -2.47
C GLY A 50 -27.36 3.97 -3.23
N SER A 51 -26.90 4.46 -4.39
CA SER A 51 -25.81 3.80 -5.14
C SER A 51 -24.46 4.03 -4.47
N ALA A 52 -23.53 3.11 -4.70
CA ALA A 52 -22.14 3.29 -4.31
C ALA A 52 -21.58 4.61 -4.87
N TYR A 53 -21.90 4.95 -6.13
CA TYR A 53 -21.43 6.21 -6.72
C TYR A 53 -21.91 7.44 -5.90
N GLU A 54 -23.16 7.47 -5.49
CA GLU A 54 -23.67 8.55 -4.61
C GLU A 54 -22.90 8.59 -3.29
N MET A 55 -22.69 7.44 -2.65
CA MET A 55 -21.99 7.35 -1.36
C MET A 55 -20.54 7.82 -1.45
N ALA A 56 -19.78 7.41 -2.48
CA ALA A 56 -18.41 7.88 -2.69
C ALA A 56 -18.36 9.38 -2.97
N GLN A 57 -19.28 9.88 -3.81
CA GLN A 57 -19.35 11.30 -4.14
C GLN A 57 -19.63 12.15 -2.90
N LYS A 58 -20.56 11.72 -2.03
CA LYS A 58 -20.87 12.40 -0.76
C LYS A 58 -19.74 12.29 0.26
N ALA A 59 -19.14 11.11 0.41
CA ALA A 59 -18.03 10.88 1.34
C ALA A 59 -16.71 11.51 0.88
N ARG A 60 -16.67 11.98 -0.39
CA ARG A 60 -15.55 12.68 -1.01
C ARG A 60 -14.24 11.90 -1.01
N ARG A 61 -14.36 10.56 -1.08
CA ARG A 61 -13.21 9.65 -1.00
C ARG A 61 -13.31 8.56 -2.05
N PHE A 62 -12.16 8.13 -2.57
CA PHE A 62 -12.07 6.98 -3.45
C PHE A 62 -10.66 6.39 -3.41
N MET A 63 -10.53 5.13 -3.84
CA MET A 63 -9.21 4.51 -3.98
C MET A 63 -8.39 5.19 -5.08
N ILE A 64 -7.08 5.30 -4.87
CA ILE A 64 -6.14 5.52 -5.97
C ILE A 64 -5.79 4.14 -6.49
N TYR A 65 -6.13 3.89 -7.75
CA TYR A 65 -5.96 2.55 -8.33
C TYR A 65 -4.48 2.24 -8.57
N VAL A 66 -3.95 1.24 -7.84
CA VAL A 66 -2.57 0.78 -7.99
C VAL A 66 -2.49 -0.15 -9.20
N HIS A 67 -2.13 0.42 -10.35
CA HIS A 67 -1.88 -0.35 -11.57
C HIS A 67 -0.42 -0.74 -11.77
N SER A 68 0.48 -0.34 -10.87
CA SER A 68 1.92 -0.62 -10.97
C SER A 68 2.22 -2.13 -10.87
N LYS A 69 3.20 -2.58 -11.65
CA LYS A 69 3.83 -3.90 -11.51
C LYS A 69 5.33 -3.71 -11.37
N MET A 70 5.76 -3.54 -10.12
CA MET A 70 7.10 -3.13 -9.77
C MET A 70 7.53 -3.80 -8.46
N MET A 71 8.82 -4.08 -8.34
CA MET A 71 9.44 -4.47 -7.08
C MET A 71 10.77 -3.74 -6.92
N ILE A 72 11.03 -3.20 -5.73
CA ILE A 72 12.33 -2.63 -5.36
C ILE A 72 12.90 -3.51 -4.24
N VAL A 73 14.15 -3.93 -4.39
CA VAL A 73 14.85 -4.77 -3.42
C VAL A 73 16.10 -4.04 -2.96
N ASP A 74 16.23 -3.89 -1.64
CA ASP A 74 17.41 -3.35 -0.95
C ASP A 74 17.88 -1.96 -1.43
N ASP A 75 17.00 -1.16 -2.02
CA ASP A 75 17.33 0.13 -2.66
C ASP A 75 18.38 0.04 -3.80
N GLU A 76 18.72 -1.16 -4.28
CA GLU A 76 19.77 -1.41 -5.28
C GLU A 76 19.28 -2.05 -6.58
N TYR A 77 18.22 -2.85 -6.52
CA TYR A 77 17.65 -3.57 -7.65
C TYR A 77 16.17 -3.19 -7.81
N ILE A 78 15.74 -2.98 -9.05
CA ILE A 78 14.35 -2.69 -9.38
C ILE A 78 13.88 -3.55 -10.56
N ILE A 79 12.65 -4.03 -10.45
CA ILE A 79 11.90 -4.64 -11.54
C ILE A 79 10.75 -3.72 -11.90
N VAL A 80 10.55 -3.46 -13.20
CA VAL A 80 9.38 -2.74 -13.75
C VAL A 80 8.89 -3.49 -14.98
N GLY A 81 7.58 -3.70 -15.10
CA GLY A 81 7.01 -4.38 -16.26
C GLY A 81 5.49 -4.39 -16.29
N SER A 82 4.94 -5.36 -17.02
CA SER A 82 3.48 -5.56 -17.16
C SER A 82 2.93 -6.69 -16.26
N ALA A 83 3.79 -7.63 -15.83
CA ALA A 83 3.40 -8.84 -15.11
C ALA A 83 2.87 -8.58 -13.70
N ASN A 84 1.61 -8.96 -13.45
CA ASN A 84 1.04 -8.95 -12.09
C ASN A 84 1.58 -10.12 -11.25
N ILE A 85 1.49 -10.03 -9.92
CA ILE A 85 1.80 -11.16 -9.03
C ILE A 85 0.57 -12.08 -8.96
N ASN A 86 0.34 -12.85 -10.03
CA ASN A 86 -0.69 -13.87 -10.12
C ASN A 86 -0.30 -14.94 -11.14
N GLN A 87 -1.05 -16.04 -11.20
CA GLN A 87 -0.75 -17.13 -12.13
C GLN A 87 -0.80 -16.66 -13.60
N ARG A 88 -1.80 -15.85 -13.97
CA ARG A 88 -2.02 -15.41 -15.36
C ARG A 88 -0.79 -14.72 -15.96
N SER A 89 -0.10 -13.88 -15.19
CA SER A 89 1.10 -13.18 -15.61
C SER A 89 2.40 -13.96 -15.35
N MET A 90 2.45 -14.84 -14.34
CA MET A 90 3.68 -15.53 -13.91
C MET A 90 3.88 -16.92 -14.52
N ASP A 91 2.84 -17.52 -15.11
CA ASP A 91 2.87 -18.89 -15.66
C ASP A 91 3.72 -19.01 -16.93
N GLY A 92 3.78 -17.96 -17.75
CA GLY A 92 4.41 -17.98 -19.07
C GLY A 92 3.55 -18.64 -20.18
N GLY A 93 2.57 -19.46 -19.80
CA GLY A 93 1.51 -19.97 -20.69
C GLY A 93 0.21 -19.16 -20.67
N GLY A 94 0.12 -18.16 -19.78
CA GLY A 94 -1.00 -17.22 -19.66
C GLY A 94 -0.88 -16.00 -20.59
N ASP A 95 -0.94 -14.80 -20.01
CA ASP A 95 -0.75 -13.56 -20.77
C ASP A 95 0.73 -13.39 -21.17
N ILE A 96 0.97 -12.73 -22.31
CA ILE A 96 2.33 -12.35 -22.72
C ILE A 96 2.73 -11.10 -21.95
N GLU A 97 3.76 -11.23 -21.12
CA GLU A 97 4.26 -10.15 -20.28
C GLU A 97 5.69 -9.75 -20.67
N ILE A 98 6.06 -8.50 -20.37
CA ILE A 98 7.43 -8.01 -20.49
C ILE A 98 7.86 -7.31 -19.22
N VAL A 99 9.08 -7.58 -18.79
CA VAL A 99 9.64 -7.09 -17.54
C VAL A 99 11.10 -6.73 -17.74
N MET A 100 11.54 -5.59 -17.19
CA MET A 100 12.94 -5.20 -17.10
C MET A 100 13.38 -5.21 -15.65
N GLY A 101 14.48 -5.91 -15.37
CA GLY A 101 15.19 -5.86 -14.09
C GLY A 101 16.50 -5.11 -14.25
N SER A 102 16.80 -4.19 -13.32
CA SER A 102 18.01 -3.37 -13.41
C SER A 102 18.56 -3.00 -12.04
N PHE A 103 19.87 -2.76 -12.01
CA PHE A 103 20.63 -2.29 -10.85
C PHE A 103 21.79 -1.41 -11.30
N GLN A 104 22.43 -0.74 -10.34
CA GLN A 104 23.53 0.18 -10.62
C GLN A 104 24.81 -0.39 -10.01
N LEU A 105 25.74 -0.84 -10.87
CA LEU A 105 26.96 -1.58 -10.48
C LEU A 105 27.76 -0.94 -9.35
N HIS A 106 27.82 0.40 -9.30
CA HIS A 106 28.59 1.14 -8.29
C HIS A 106 27.78 1.59 -7.07
N HIS A 107 26.53 1.14 -6.93
CA HIS A 107 25.61 1.53 -5.87
C HIS A 107 24.87 0.31 -5.30
N LEU A 108 25.65 -0.69 -4.88
CA LEU A 108 25.16 -1.90 -4.22
C LEU A 108 25.45 -1.83 -2.71
N ASN A 109 24.64 -2.51 -1.90
CA ASN A 109 24.78 -2.71 -0.47
C ASN A 109 25.91 -3.72 -0.14
N THR A 110 27.11 -3.47 -0.66
CA THR A 110 28.29 -4.33 -0.43
C THR A 110 29.37 -3.56 0.32
N LYS A 111 30.19 -4.27 1.11
CA LYS A 111 31.39 -3.74 1.77
C LYS A 111 31.13 -2.51 2.67
N GLY A 112 29.96 -2.44 3.32
CA GLY A 112 29.60 -1.32 4.19
C GLY A 112 29.09 -0.07 3.46
N HIS A 113 28.94 -0.13 2.14
CA HIS A 113 28.22 0.90 1.38
C HIS A 113 26.72 0.69 1.46
N VAL A 114 25.96 1.79 1.38
CA VAL A 114 24.50 1.77 1.23
C VAL A 114 24.16 2.30 -0.15
N ALA A 115 23.26 1.60 -0.85
CA ALA A 115 22.72 2.00 -2.14
C ALA A 115 21.94 3.31 -1.99
N ARG A 116 22.44 4.40 -2.61
CA ARG A 116 21.90 5.76 -2.44
C ARG A 116 21.76 6.53 -3.74
N ARG A 117 21.50 5.83 -4.85
CA ARG A 117 21.40 6.45 -6.17
C ARG A 117 19.97 6.40 -6.72
N GLN A 118 19.77 6.00 -7.98
CA GLN A 118 18.48 6.20 -8.65
C GLN A 118 17.38 5.31 -8.08
N VAL A 119 17.67 4.05 -7.77
CA VAL A 119 16.67 3.13 -7.19
C VAL A 119 16.22 3.64 -5.81
N HIS A 120 17.17 3.93 -4.92
CA HIS A 120 16.93 4.60 -3.64
C HIS A 120 16.11 5.89 -3.77
N GLY A 121 16.55 6.82 -4.63
CA GLY A 121 15.90 8.11 -4.82
C GLY A 121 14.47 7.98 -5.36
N PHE A 122 14.26 7.05 -6.29
CA PHE A 122 12.95 6.76 -6.84
C PHE A 122 12.02 6.18 -5.76
N ARG A 123 12.51 5.24 -4.95
CA ARG A 123 11.77 4.67 -3.82
C ARG A 123 11.42 5.74 -2.76
N MET A 124 12.35 6.64 -2.42
CA MET A 124 12.08 7.79 -1.54
C MET A 124 11.03 8.75 -2.15
N SER A 125 11.05 8.96 -3.48
CA SER A 125 10.06 9.79 -4.18
C SER A 125 8.66 9.18 -4.14
N LEU A 126 8.52 7.87 -4.37
CA LEU A 126 7.24 7.15 -4.22
C LEU A 126 6.73 7.24 -2.78
N TRP A 127 7.63 7.07 -1.81
CA TRP A 127 7.26 7.20 -0.39
C TRP A 127 6.82 8.62 -0.05
N TYR A 128 7.46 9.65 -0.61
CA TYR A 128 7.00 11.02 -0.45
C TYR A 128 5.60 11.25 -1.02
N GLU A 129 5.34 10.74 -2.22
CA GLU A 129 4.01 10.81 -2.86
C GLU A 129 2.92 10.12 -2.03
N HIS A 130 3.22 8.94 -1.49
CA HIS A 130 2.22 8.14 -0.78
C HIS A 130 2.09 8.52 0.70
N LEU A 131 3.17 8.97 1.36
CA LEU A 131 3.14 9.34 2.77
C LEU A 131 2.93 10.84 3.00
N GLY A 132 3.11 11.68 1.97
CA GLY A 132 3.02 13.14 2.05
C GLY A 132 4.22 13.81 2.74
N MET A 133 5.26 13.04 3.10
CA MET A 133 6.43 13.56 3.80
C MET A 133 7.67 12.68 3.62
N LEU A 134 8.84 13.28 3.90
CA LEU A 134 10.10 12.56 4.07
C LEU A 134 10.42 12.42 5.56
N HIS A 135 11.12 11.35 5.92
CA HIS A 135 11.58 11.09 7.28
C HIS A 135 12.89 10.30 7.26
N ASN A 136 13.76 10.49 8.27
CA ASN A 136 15.04 9.79 8.36
C ASN A 136 14.88 8.26 8.49
N ASP A 137 13.87 7.79 9.22
CA ASP A 137 13.58 6.35 9.32
C ASP A 137 13.36 5.69 7.93
N PHE A 138 12.84 6.44 6.95
CA PHE A 138 12.61 5.94 5.58
C PHE A 138 13.92 5.72 4.79
N LEU A 139 15.05 6.18 5.33
CA LEU A 139 16.37 5.91 4.79
C LEU A 139 16.80 4.46 5.02
N ASN A 140 16.18 3.74 5.96
CA ASN A 140 16.46 2.33 6.24
C ASN A 140 15.15 1.52 6.36
N PRO A 141 14.53 1.12 5.22
CA PRO A 141 13.23 0.44 5.22
C PRO A 141 13.23 -0.92 5.93
N GLY A 142 14.39 -1.57 6.07
CA GLY A 142 14.52 -2.82 6.83
C GLY A 142 14.56 -2.65 8.36
N SER A 143 14.57 -1.41 8.87
CA SER A 143 14.53 -1.15 10.31
C SER A 143 13.12 -1.29 10.87
N LEU A 144 13.02 -1.79 12.11
CA LEU A 144 11.75 -1.93 12.81
C LEU A 144 11.09 -0.57 13.06
N GLU A 145 11.89 0.46 13.32
CA GLU A 145 11.45 1.84 13.47
C GLU A 145 10.75 2.35 12.20
N CYS A 146 11.32 2.06 11.03
CA CYS A 146 10.73 2.44 9.76
C CYS A 146 9.39 1.73 9.52
N VAL A 147 9.35 0.41 9.65
CA VAL A 147 8.13 -0.38 9.42
C VAL A 147 7.01 0.08 10.35
N ARG A 148 7.29 0.23 11.65
CA ARG A 148 6.31 0.71 12.63
C ARG A 148 5.84 2.13 12.35
N ARG A 149 6.73 3.02 11.88
CA ARG A 149 6.32 4.38 11.49
C ARG A 149 5.38 4.36 10.30
N VAL A 150 5.73 3.62 9.25
CA VAL A 150 4.89 3.51 8.04
C VAL A 150 3.52 2.93 8.40
N ASN A 151 3.49 1.84 9.18
CA ASN A 151 2.24 1.23 9.65
C ASN A 151 1.40 2.23 10.46
N LYS A 152 1.99 2.94 11.42
CA LYS A 152 1.29 3.96 12.23
C LYS A 152 0.72 5.10 11.39
N MET A 153 1.46 5.54 10.36
CA MET A 153 0.97 6.56 9.43
C MET A 153 -0.20 6.03 8.60
N ALA A 154 -0.08 4.80 8.10
CA ALA A 154 -1.12 4.16 7.30
C ALA A 154 -2.41 3.89 8.09
N ASP A 155 -2.30 3.52 9.36
CA ASP A 155 -3.44 3.38 10.28
C ASP A 155 -4.10 4.75 10.52
N LYS A 156 -3.31 5.80 10.77
CA LYS A 156 -3.84 7.16 10.93
C LYS A 156 -4.56 7.65 9.67
N TYR A 157 -3.98 7.44 8.48
CA TYR A 157 -4.59 7.85 7.23
C TYR A 157 -5.85 7.05 6.94
N TRP A 158 -5.90 5.77 7.34
CA TRP A 158 -7.10 4.97 7.28
C TRP A 158 -8.22 5.51 8.17
N ASP A 159 -7.92 5.91 9.41
CA ASP A 159 -8.90 6.55 10.30
C ASP A 159 -9.47 7.83 9.67
N LEU A 160 -8.61 8.68 9.11
CA LEU A 160 -9.02 9.89 8.40
C LEU A 160 -9.82 9.59 7.12
N TYR A 161 -9.41 8.56 6.37
CA TYR A 161 -10.11 8.13 5.16
C TYR A 161 -11.51 7.62 5.50
N THR A 162 -11.67 6.88 6.60
CA THR A 162 -12.92 6.23 6.99
C THR A 162 -13.85 7.09 7.84
N SER A 163 -13.34 8.13 8.52
CA SER A 163 -14.11 9.06 9.36
C SER A 163 -15.37 9.62 8.69
N ASP A 164 -16.44 9.81 9.45
CA ASP A 164 -17.65 10.51 8.98
C ASP A 164 -17.40 12.02 8.79
N GLU A 165 -16.44 12.58 9.53
CA GLU A 165 -16.04 13.98 9.43
C GLU A 165 -14.97 14.20 8.37
N LEU A 166 -15.10 15.28 7.60
CA LEU A 166 -14.13 15.72 6.60
C LEU A 166 -13.80 17.19 6.79
N ASN A 167 -12.70 17.45 7.52
CA ASN A 167 -12.25 18.81 7.85
C ASN A 167 -11.16 19.32 6.89
N ASP A 168 -10.25 18.43 6.49
CA ASP A 168 -9.11 18.71 5.62
C ASP A 168 -8.91 17.57 4.61
N ASP A 169 -8.15 17.84 3.54
CA ASP A 169 -7.71 16.80 2.61
C ASP A 169 -6.88 15.72 3.31
N LEU A 170 -6.86 14.52 2.74
CA LEU A 170 -6.04 13.45 3.25
C LEU A 170 -4.54 13.83 3.15
N PRO A 171 -3.75 13.80 4.24
CA PRO A 171 -2.37 14.29 4.22
C PRO A 171 -1.40 13.44 3.38
N GLY A 172 -1.77 12.19 3.11
CA GLY A 172 -1.04 11.25 2.30
C GLY A 172 -1.95 10.10 1.89
N ASN A 173 -1.54 9.36 0.88
CA ASN A 173 -2.40 8.41 0.20
C ASN A 173 -2.27 6.96 0.69
N LEU A 174 -1.25 6.64 1.51
CA LEU A 174 -0.93 5.27 1.93
C LEU A 174 -1.79 4.83 3.12
N LEU A 175 -2.62 3.81 2.93
CA LEU A 175 -3.60 3.34 3.90
C LEU A 175 -3.31 1.88 4.28
N THR A 176 -3.58 1.50 5.55
CA THR A 176 -3.47 0.08 5.94
C THR A 176 -4.50 -0.73 5.16
N TYR A 177 -4.12 -1.90 4.64
CA TYR A 177 -5.12 -2.81 4.09
C TYR A 177 -6.09 -3.23 5.20
N PRO A 178 -7.41 -3.21 4.98
CA PRO A 178 -8.41 -3.31 6.06
C PRO A 178 -8.69 -4.76 6.45
N VAL A 179 -7.66 -5.38 6.98
CA VAL A 179 -7.68 -6.69 7.61
C VAL A 179 -7.05 -6.60 8.99
N ILE A 180 -7.58 -7.38 9.92
CA ILE A 180 -6.99 -7.59 11.23
C ILE A 180 -6.09 -8.82 11.14
N VAL A 181 -4.85 -8.67 11.59
CA VAL A 181 -3.87 -9.77 11.67
C VAL A 181 -3.55 -9.98 13.14
N THR A 182 -3.83 -11.18 13.64
CA THR A 182 -3.53 -11.58 15.02
C THR A 182 -2.10 -12.13 15.15
N LYS A 183 -1.62 -12.31 16.38
CA LYS A 183 -0.25 -12.78 16.66
C LYS A 183 0.03 -14.20 16.15
N ASP A 184 -0.99 -15.05 16.10
CA ASP A 184 -0.94 -16.41 15.54
C ASP A 184 -1.05 -16.44 14.01
N GLY A 185 -1.12 -15.28 13.34
CA GLY A 185 -1.14 -15.16 11.88
C GLY A 185 -2.52 -15.28 11.26
N THR A 186 -3.59 -15.39 12.06
CA THR A 186 -4.97 -15.38 11.56
C THR A 186 -5.31 -14.01 10.97
N VAL A 187 -5.85 -14.00 9.75
CA VAL A 187 -6.32 -12.78 9.08
C VAL A 187 -7.85 -12.75 9.08
N THR A 188 -8.43 -11.63 9.44
CA THR A 188 -9.89 -11.42 9.40
C THR A 188 -10.21 -10.11 8.70
N GLU A 189 -11.26 -10.10 7.89
CA GLU A 189 -11.71 -8.89 7.19
C GLU A 189 -12.39 -7.92 8.17
N VAL A 190 -12.09 -6.64 8.03
CA VAL A 190 -12.87 -5.60 8.71
C VAL A 190 -14.13 -5.37 7.90
N LEU A 191 -15.29 -5.77 8.44
CA LEU A 191 -16.59 -5.52 7.84
C LEU A 191 -16.84 -4.01 7.74
N LEU A 192 -16.62 -3.47 6.54
CA LEU A 192 -17.00 -2.09 6.21
C LEU A 192 -17.99 -2.13 5.06
N ILE A 193 -19.26 -2.14 5.46
CA ILE A 193 -20.43 -2.24 4.58
C ILE A 193 -20.42 -1.12 3.51
N ASP A 194 -19.81 0.03 3.80
CA ASP A 194 -19.82 1.18 2.88
C ASP A 194 -18.51 1.39 2.09
N LEU A 195 -17.43 0.68 2.43
CA LEU A 195 -16.13 0.87 1.76
C LEU A 195 -15.88 -0.16 0.65
N PHE A 196 -16.38 -1.40 0.82
CA PHE A 196 -16.08 -2.52 -0.07
C PHE A 196 -17.07 -2.80 -1.18
N ILE A 197 -18.24 -2.13 -1.19
CA ILE A 197 -19.15 -2.17 -2.35
C ILE A 197 -18.44 -1.65 -3.63
N PHE A 198 -17.40 -0.82 -3.48
CA PHE A 198 -16.56 -0.34 -4.58
C PHE A 198 -15.49 -1.33 -5.08
N PHE A 199 -15.11 -2.30 -4.25
CA PHE A 199 -13.98 -3.21 -4.52
C PHE A 199 -14.41 -4.57 -5.07
N SER A 200 -15.71 -4.89 -5.09
CA SER A 200 -16.23 -6.11 -5.71
C SER A 200 -16.29 -5.99 -7.24
N PHE A 201 -15.17 -5.67 -7.90
CA PHE A 201 -14.96 -6.15 -9.26
C PHE A 201 -14.42 -7.57 -9.13
N ARG A 202 -15.32 -8.54 -9.37
CA ARG A 202 -14.97 -9.94 -9.60
C ARG A 202 -13.91 -9.96 -10.70
N ILE A 203 -12.65 -10.15 -10.32
CA ILE A 203 -11.60 -10.48 -11.28
C ILE A 203 -11.90 -11.92 -11.66
N GLY A 204 -12.58 -12.08 -12.80
CA GLY A 204 -12.86 -13.39 -13.42
C GLY A 204 -11.63 -14.01 -14.03
#